data_AF-A0A151UCV3-F1
#
_entry.id   AF-A0A151UCV3-F1
#
_cell.length_a   1.000
_cell.length_b   1.000
_cell.length_c   1.000
_cell.angle_alpha   90.00
_cell.angle_beta   90.00
_cell.angle_gamma   90.00
#
_symmetry.space_group_name_H-M   'P 1'
#
loop_
_entity.id
_entity.type
_entity.pdbx_description
1 polymer ?
#
loop_
_entity_poly.entity_id
_entity_poly.type
_entity_poly.pdbx_seq_one_letter_code
_entity_poly.pdbx_strand_id
1 'polypeptide(L)'
;MSIRVKVLKFNSFLRFMQASDRFNINSQLEHLQAKYVGTGHADLNRFEWAVNIQRDSYASYIGHYPLLGYFAIAENESIGRERYSFMQKMLLPCGLPPEREED
;
A
#
# COMPACT_ATOMS: atom_id res chain seq x y z
N MET A 1 -0.45 -53.38 5.78
CA MET A 1 0.55 -52.30 5.59
C MET A 1 0.15 -51.34 4.45
N SER A 2 -1.12 -50.88 4.34
CA SER A 2 -1.61 -50.21 3.11
C SER A 2 -2.37 -48.90 3.34
N ILE A 3 -3.17 -48.78 4.41
CA ILE A 3 -4.03 -47.61 4.64
C ILE A 3 -3.22 -46.37 5.08
N ARG A 4 -2.24 -46.53 5.98
CA ARG A 4 -1.41 -45.43 6.51
C ARG A 4 -0.58 -44.73 5.42
N VAL A 5 -0.08 -45.49 4.43
CA VAL A 5 0.69 -44.96 3.29
C VAL A 5 -0.21 -44.21 2.31
N LYS A 6 -1.45 -44.68 2.07
CA LYS A 6 -2.44 -43.97 1.26
C LYS A 6 -2.86 -42.65 1.90
N VAL A 7 -3.09 -42.61 3.22
CA VAL A 7 -3.41 -41.38 3.96
C VAL A 7 -2.26 -40.37 3.89
N LEU A 8 -1.01 -40.82 4.03
CA LEU A 8 0.16 -39.94 3.92
C LEU A 8 0.31 -39.36 2.50
N LYS A 9 0.14 -40.17 1.45
CA LYS A 9 0.17 -39.67 0.06
C LYS A 9 -0.98 -38.69 -0.23
N PHE A 10 -2.18 -38.96 0.28
CA PHE A 10 -3.32 -38.06 0.15
C PHE A 10 -3.11 -36.73 0.88
N ASN A 11 -2.56 -36.77 2.11
CA ASN A 11 -2.19 -35.56 2.85
C ASN A 11 -1.05 -34.78 2.19
N SER A 12 -0.05 -35.46 1.61
CA SER A 12 1.00 -34.80 0.81
C SER A 12 0.43 -34.14 -0.44
N PHE A 13 -0.52 -34.79 -1.12
CA PHE A 13 -1.19 -34.24 -2.30
C PHE A 13 -2.04 -33.01 -1.94
N LEU A 14 -2.83 -33.09 -0.86
CA LEU A 14 -3.58 -31.94 -0.31
C LEU A 14 -2.65 -30.78 0.05
N ARG A 15 -1.51 -31.04 0.71
CA ARG A 15 -0.50 -30.01 0.99
C ARG A 15 0.09 -29.39 -0.27
N PHE A 16 0.31 -30.17 -1.32
CA PHE A 16 0.83 -29.66 -2.59
C PHE A 16 -0.18 -28.74 -3.29
N MET A 17 -1.45 -29.15 -3.33
CA MET A 17 -2.53 -28.31 -3.87
C MET A 17 -2.68 -27.00 -3.07
N GLN A 18 -2.66 -27.08 -1.73
CA GLN A 18 -2.72 -25.88 -0.88
C GLN A 18 -1.51 -24.95 -1.11
N ALA A 19 -0.33 -25.49 -1.35
CA ALA A 19 0.85 -24.70 -1.67
C ALA A 19 0.72 -24.02 -3.05
N SER A 20 0.24 -24.72 -4.08
CA SER A 20 0.00 -24.11 -5.40
C SER A 20 -1.01 -22.98 -5.36
N ASP A 21 -2.08 -23.11 -4.56
CA ASP A 21 -3.06 -22.04 -4.38
C ASP A 21 -2.44 -20.80 -3.72
N ARG A 22 -1.53 -21.01 -2.74
CA ARG A 22 -0.79 -19.92 -2.08
C ARG A 22 0.15 -19.18 -3.03
N PHE A 23 0.86 -19.89 -3.90
CA PHE A 23 1.70 -19.27 -4.92
C PHE A 23 0.87 -18.46 -5.93
N ASN A 24 -0.29 -18.98 -6.32
CA ASN A 24 -1.19 -18.26 -7.22
C ASN A 24 -1.74 -16.98 -6.59
N ILE A 25 -2.11 -17.01 -5.30
CA ILE A 25 -2.57 -15.84 -4.55
C ILE A 25 -1.48 -14.76 -4.48
N ASN A 26 -0.23 -15.14 -4.18
CA ASN A 26 0.88 -14.19 -4.09
C ASN A 26 1.15 -13.50 -5.44
N SER A 27 1.15 -14.26 -6.53
CA SER A 27 1.36 -13.70 -7.87
C SER A 27 0.26 -12.69 -8.26
N GLN A 28 -1.00 -12.97 -7.90
CA GLN A 28 -2.10 -12.02 -8.14
C GLN A 28 -1.97 -10.76 -7.29
N LEU A 29 -1.54 -10.88 -6.04
CA LEU A 29 -1.32 -9.74 -5.15
C LEU A 29 -0.17 -8.85 -5.66
N GLU A 30 0.95 -9.44 -6.08
CA GLU A 30 2.07 -8.73 -6.70
C GLU A 30 1.64 -7.99 -7.98
N HIS A 31 0.78 -8.61 -8.79
CA HIS A 31 0.22 -7.96 -9.98
C HIS A 31 -0.61 -6.72 -9.63
N LEU A 32 -1.44 -6.78 -8.59
CA LEU A 32 -2.22 -5.64 -8.12
C LEU A 32 -1.34 -4.54 -7.56
N GLN A 33 -0.30 -4.89 -6.78
CA GLN A 33 0.66 -3.94 -6.23
C GLN A 33 1.45 -3.20 -7.32
N ALA A 34 1.79 -3.90 -8.42
CA ALA A 34 2.44 -3.28 -9.57
C ALA A 34 1.52 -2.30 -10.32
N LYS A 35 0.21 -2.55 -10.33
CA LYS A 35 -0.78 -1.73 -11.06
C LYS A 35 -1.29 -0.56 -10.24
N TYR A 36 -1.51 -0.75 -8.95
CA TYR A 36 -2.14 0.21 -8.05
C TYR A 36 -1.19 0.57 -6.92
N VAL A 37 -0.54 1.73 -7.06
CA VAL A 37 0.34 2.30 -6.04
C VAL A 37 -0.45 2.46 -4.73
N GLY A 38 0.15 2.06 -3.61
CA GLY A 38 -0.49 2.11 -2.29
C GLY A 38 -1.22 0.84 -1.87
N THR A 39 -1.30 -0.19 -2.72
CA THR A 39 -1.86 -1.51 -2.35
C THR A 39 -1.02 -2.15 -1.23
N GLY A 40 -1.64 -2.38 -0.08
CA GLY A 40 -0.94 -2.92 1.09
C GLY A 40 -0.69 -4.43 1.09
N HIS A 41 0.08 -4.90 2.07
CA HIS A 41 0.32 -6.31 2.40
C HIS A 41 0.45 -6.48 3.92
N ALA A 42 0.52 -7.73 4.39
CA ALA A 42 0.56 -8.04 5.82
C ALA A 42 1.77 -7.44 6.56
N ASP A 43 2.91 -7.36 5.89
CA ASP A 43 4.17 -6.84 6.45
C ASP A 43 4.36 -5.33 6.25
N LEU A 44 3.32 -4.61 5.81
CA LEU A 44 3.42 -3.18 5.51
C LEU A 44 3.60 -2.37 6.80
N ASN A 45 4.65 -1.54 6.84
CA ASN A 45 4.96 -0.76 8.04
C ASN A 45 3.97 0.42 8.22
N ARG A 46 3.71 0.80 9.47
CA ARG A 46 2.89 1.99 9.79
C ARG A 46 3.38 3.25 9.07
N PHE A 47 4.69 3.42 8.91
CA PHE A 47 5.26 4.55 8.19
C PHE A 47 4.85 4.54 6.70
N GLU A 48 4.98 3.39 6.03
CA GLU A 48 4.61 3.24 4.62
C GLU A 48 3.11 3.47 4.40
N TRP A 49 2.27 2.95 5.32
CA TRP A 49 0.83 3.22 5.32
C TRP A 49 0.54 4.71 5.41
N ALA A 50 1.14 5.40 6.39
CA ALA A 50 0.92 6.82 6.61
C ALA A 50 1.34 7.66 5.39
N VAL A 51 2.47 7.32 4.77
CA VAL A 51 2.94 7.99 3.54
C VAL A 51 1.93 7.85 2.40
N ASN A 52 1.37 6.65 2.20
CA ASN A 52 0.36 6.43 1.16
C ASN A 52 -0.91 7.25 1.44
N ILE A 53 -1.44 7.20 2.66
CA ILE A 53 -2.63 7.98 3.06
C ILE A 53 -2.42 9.48 2.87
N GLN A 54 -1.26 10.01 3.26
CA GLN A 54 -0.98 11.43 3.13
C GLN A 54 -0.83 11.85 1.66
N ARG A 55 -0.24 11.00 0.80
CA ARG A 55 -0.18 11.23 -0.65
C ARG A 55 -1.57 11.22 -1.29
N ASP A 56 -2.42 10.26 -0.92
CA ASP A 56 -3.80 10.19 -1.42
C ASP A 56 -4.63 11.41 -0.99
N SER A 57 -4.40 11.89 0.24
CA SER A 57 -5.00 13.12 0.76
C SER A 57 -4.57 14.33 -0.07
N TYR A 58 -3.27 14.53 -0.30
CA TYR A 58 -2.79 15.65 -1.13
C TYR A 58 -3.25 15.56 -2.59
N ALA A 59 -3.29 14.36 -3.16
CA ALA A 59 -3.85 14.14 -4.49
C ALA A 59 -5.32 14.56 -4.54
N SER A 60 -6.10 14.22 -3.51
CA SER A 60 -7.50 14.63 -3.38
C SER A 60 -7.64 16.14 -3.21
N TYR A 61 -6.78 16.79 -2.42
CA TYR A 61 -6.81 18.23 -2.19
C TYR A 61 -6.54 19.00 -3.49
N ILE A 62 -5.58 18.54 -4.30
CA ILE A 62 -5.24 19.16 -5.57
C ILE A 62 -6.30 18.87 -6.65
N GLY A 63 -6.85 17.64 -6.66
CA GLY A 63 -7.82 17.19 -7.67
C GLY A 63 -9.21 17.79 -7.52
N HIS A 64 -9.63 18.11 -6.29
CA HIS A 64 -10.95 18.67 -6.01
C HIS A 64 -10.87 20.18 -5.82
N TYR A 65 -11.26 20.94 -6.85
CA TYR A 65 -11.18 22.40 -6.84
C TYR A 65 -11.84 23.09 -5.63
N PRO A 66 -13.03 22.66 -5.13
CA PRO A 66 -13.62 23.28 -3.94
C PRO A 66 -12.77 23.10 -2.68
N LEU A 67 -12.09 21.95 -2.57
CA LEU A 67 -11.23 21.64 -1.42
C LEU A 67 -9.92 22.43 -1.49
N LEU A 68 -9.32 22.52 -2.68
CA LEU A 68 -8.15 23.38 -2.92
C LEU A 68 -8.47 24.85 -2.61
N GLY A 69 -9.63 25.33 -3.05
CA GLY A 69 -10.10 26.70 -2.79
C GLY A 69 -10.34 26.95 -1.30
N TYR A 70 -10.89 25.97 -0.57
CA TYR A 70 -11.06 26.05 0.88
C TYR A 70 -9.71 26.26 1.60
N PHE A 71 -8.69 25.47 1.26
CA PHE A 71 -7.34 25.64 1.83
C PHE A 71 -6.70 26.98 1.45
N ALA A 72 -6.84 27.41 0.20
CA ALA A 72 -6.32 28.70 -0.26
C ALA A 72 -6.93 29.89 0.50
N ILE A 73 -8.23 29.83 0.80
CA ILE A 73 -8.91 30.85 1.61
C ILE A 73 -8.44 30.78 3.07
N ALA A 74 -8.31 29.58 3.64
CA ALA A 74 -7.90 29.40 5.04
C ALA A 74 -6.47 29.90 5.31
N GLU A 75 -5.54 29.64 4.39
CA GLU A 75 -4.14 30.07 4.47
C GLU A 75 -3.90 31.48 3.91
N ASN A 76 -4.93 32.10 3.32
CA ASN A 76 -4.84 33.39 2.64
C ASN A 76 -3.72 33.43 1.57
N GLU A 77 -3.62 32.36 0.79
CA GLU A 77 -2.64 32.21 -0.27
C GLU A 77 -3.33 31.98 -1.62
N SER A 78 -2.62 32.28 -2.71
CA SER A 78 -3.19 32.00 -4.03
C SER A 78 -3.39 30.49 -4.24
N ILE A 79 -4.46 30.11 -4.95
CA ILE A 79 -4.77 28.71 -5.30
C ILE A 79 -3.56 28.02 -5.97
N GLY A 80 -2.83 28.76 -6.82
CA GLY A 80 -1.62 28.24 -7.48
C GLY A 80 -0.48 27.94 -6.50
N ARG A 81 -0.33 28.76 -5.45
CA ARG A 81 0.69 28.56 -4.42
C ARG A 81 0.34 27.39 -3.51
N GLU A 82 -0.91 27.24 -3.09
CA GLU A 82 -1.34 26.07 -2.30
C GLU A 82 -1.19 24.77 -3.10
N ARG A 83 -1.54 24.79 -4.39
CA ARG A 83 -1.30 23.64 -5.27
C ARG A 83 0.18 23.28 -5.34
N TYR A 84 1.08 24.27 -5.50
CA TYR A 84 2.52 24.04 -5.49
C TYR A 84 3.01 23.49 -4.15
N SER A 85 2.55 24.08 -3.04
CA SER A 85 2.85 23.65 -1.67
C SER A 85 2.47 22.18 -1.44
N PHE A 86 1.26 21.77 -1.82
CA PHE A 86 0.84 20.37 -1.71
C PHE A 86 1.67 19.43 -2.58
N MET A 87 2.00 19.81 -3.82
CA MET A 87 2.87 18.99 -4.68
C MET A 87 4.26 18.77 -4.06
N GLN A 88 4.85 19.80 -3.42
CA GLN A 88 6.13 19.65 -2.73
C GLN A 88 6.03 18.72 -1.51
N LYS A 89 4.93 18.83 -0.74
CA LYS A 89 4.69 17.98 0.45
C LYS A 89 4.49 16.49 0.12
N MET A 90 4.19 16.13 -1.14
CA MET A 90 4.05 14.72 -1.55
C MET A 90 5.36 13.93 -1.54
N LEU A 91 6.53 14.60 -1.53
CA LEU A 91 7.84 13.93 -1.56
C LEU A 91 8.10 13.16 -0.26
N LEU A 92 8.08 13.86 0.87
CA LEU A 92 8.30 13.31 2.22
C LEU A 92 7.20 13.79 3.19
N PRO A 93 5.95 13.36 2.97
CA PRO A 93 4.79 13.84 3.74
C PRO A 93 4.88 13.54 5.24
N CYS A 94 5.55 12.45 5.60
CA CYS A 94 5.69 11.98 6.98
C CYS A 94 7.12 12.17 7.52
N GLY A 95 7.97 12.94 6.82
CA GLY A 95 9.38 13.08 7.16
C GLY A 95 10.24 11.89 6.69
N LEU A 96 11.41 11.74 7.31
CA LEU A 96 12.34 10.64 7.00
C LEU A 96 11.77 9.31 7.53
N PRO A 97 11.98 8.20 6.81
CA PRO A 97 11.62 6.88 7.30
C PRO A 97 12.37 6.58 8.61
N PRO A 98 11.74 5.85 9.55
CA PRO A 98 12.42 5.40 10.76
C PRO A 98 13.60 4.49 10.38
N GLU A 99 14.67 4.53 11.20
CA GLU A 99 15.76 3.58 11.08
C GLU A 99 15.18 2.16 11.21
N ARG A 100 15.56 1.28 10.28
CA ARG A 100 15.18 -0.12 10.39
C ARG A 100 15.97 -0.72 11.54
N GLU A 101 15.30 -1.34 12.50
CA GLU A 101 15.97 -2.19 13.47
C GLU A 101 16.66 -3.32 12.67
N GLU A 102 17.99 -3.40 12.73
CA GLU A 102 18.75 -4.50 12.16
C GLU A 102 18.52 -5.74 13.05
N ASP A 103 17.79 -6.74 12.55
CA ASP A 103 17.75 -8.10 13.10
C ASP A 103 18.91 -8.95 12.53
#